data_AF-A0A9E3L0H2-F1
#
_entry.id   AF-A0A9E3L0H2-F1
#
_cell.length_a   1.000
_cell.length_b   1.000
_cell.length_c   1.000
_cell.angle_alpha   90.00
_cell.angle_beta   90.00
_cell.angle_gamma   90.00
#
_symmetry.space_group_name_H-M   'P 1'
#
loop_
_entity.id
_entity.type
_entity.pdbx_description
1 polymer ?
#
loop_
_entity_poly.entity_id
_entity_poly.type
_entity_poly.pdbx_seq_one_letter_code
_entity_poly.pdbx_strand_id
1 'polypeptide(L)'
;MQWSKLKSRVKALICPELRGRIDFHLTSYRESHDGADKVWITVDGKRVFSCKHYPREWAGAEAYYGGLRGEQVTDFLKAREIHGPGDFGNAMRAYLDMPVGEALNSSDPLVRAFALVDRRVGKRTLEKFEISDAEHTLVKAFYDLRRGAAHT
;
A
#
# COMPACT_ATOMS: atom_id res chain seq x y z
N MET A 1 -8.53 -13.01 -7.91
CA MET A 1 -7.47 -12.82 -6.88
C MET A 1 -7.81 -13.62 -5.62
N GLN A 2 -6.89 -14.43 -5.06
CA GLN A 2 -7.11 -15.11 -3.75
C GLN A 2 -6.81 -14.16 -2.58
N TRP A 3 -7.75 -13.24 -2.28
CA TRP A 3 -7.57 -12.19 -1.27
C TRP A 3 -7.19 -12.74 0.11
N SER A 4 -7.94 -13.72 0.63
CA SER A 4 -7.73 -14.24 1.99
C SER A 4 -6.32 -14.80 2.18
N LYS A 5 -5.79 -15.50 1.17
CA LYS A 5 -4.42 -16.04 1.20
C LYS A 5 -3.37 -14.92 1.17
N LEU A 6 -3.57 -13.92 0.32
CA LEU A 6 -2.67 -12.77 0.20
C LEU A 6 -2.64 -11.94 1.49
N LYS A 7 -3.82 -11.61 2.04
CA LYS A 7 -3.99 -10.94 3.33
C LYS A 7 -3.28 -11.70 4.45
N SER A 8 -3.50 -13.01 4.54
CA SER A 8 -2.85 -13.84 5.58
C SER A 8 -1.32 -13.80 5.50
N ARG A 9 -0.75 -13.95 4.29
CA ARG A 9 0.71 -13.89 4.08
C ARG A 9 1.31 -12.55 4.50
N VAL A 10 0.70 -11.43 4.11
CA VAL A 10 1.18 -10.10 4.51
C VAL A 10 1.04 -9.89 6.02
N LYS A 11 -0.10 -10.24 6.63
CA LYS A 11 -0.29 -10.12 8.09
C LYS A 11 0.70 -10.95 8.91
N ALA A 12 1.12 -12.11 8.42
CA ALA A 12 2.13 -12.95 9.07
C ALA A 12 3.52 -12.29 9.14
N LEU A 13 3.81 -11.36 8.23
CA LEU A 13 5.08 -10.64 8.19
C LEU A 13 5.05 -9.33 8.98
N ILE A 14 3.88 -8.82 9.37
CA ILE A 14 3.80 -7.64 10.24
C ILE A 14 4.49 -7.93 11.59
N CYS A 15 5.28 -6.97 12.04
CA CYS A 15 5.95 -7.00 13.35
C CYS A 15 4.96 -7.25 14.51
N PRO A 16 5.38 -7.99 15.55
CA PRO A 16 4.47 -8.41 16.62
C PRO A 16 3.70 -7.26 17.26
N GLU A 17 4.34 -6.11 17.44
CA GLU A 17 3.77 -4.94 18.13
C GLU A 17 2.61 -4.30 17.33
N LEU A 18 2.61 -4.45 16.00
CA LEU A 18 1.61 -3.84 15.10
C LEU A 18 0.60 -4.83 14.53
N ARG A 19 0.82 -6.15 14.68
CA ARG A 19 0.00 -7.20 14.05
C ARG A 19 -1.48 -7.11 14.43
N GLY A 20 -1.79 -6.72 15.66
CA GLY A 20 -3.16 -6.51 16.14
C GLY A 20 -3.76 -5.15 15.76
N ARG A 21 -2.93 -4.19 15.36
CA ARG A 21 -3.32 -2.80 15.09
C ARG A 21 -3.67 -2.58 13.62
N ILE A 22 -2.99 -3.27 12.72
CA ILE A 22 -3.15 -3.13 11.26
C ILE A 22 -4.12 -4.19 10.73
N ASP A 23 -5.12 -3.76 9.94
CA ASP A 23 -5.94 -4.70 9.17
C ASP A 23 -6.24 -4.21 7.74
N PHE A 24 -6.52 -5.17 6.87
CA PHE A 24 -6.77 -4.99 5.45
C PHE A 24 -8.19 -5.43 5.10
N HIS A 25 -8.88 -4.63 4.31
CA HIS A 25 -10.27 -4.86 3.96
C HIS A 25 -10.49 -4.78 2.47
N LEU A 26 -11.44 -5.56 1.96
CA LEU A 26 -11.77 -5.59 0.55
C LEU A 26 -13.27 -5.82 0.38
N THR A 27 -13.89 -5.09 -0.53
CA THR A 27 -15.21 -5.42 -1.08
C THR A 27 -15.06 -5.82 -2.54
N SER A 28 -15.77 -6.87 -2.93
CA SER A 28 -15.89 -7.33 -4.32
C SER A 28 -17.35 -7.26 -4.74
N TYR A 29 -17.64 -6.71 -5.92
CA TYR A 29 -18.96 -6.80 -6.52
C TYR A 29 -19.03 -8.07 -7.39
N ARG A 30 -20.11 -8.84 -7.30
CA ARG A 30 -20.26 -10.09 -8.08
C ARG A 30 -20.48 -9.86 -9.57
N GLU A 31 -20.95 -8.67 -9.96
CA GLU A 31 -21.30 -8.35 -11.36
C GLU A 31 -20.19 -7.61 -12.14
N SER A 32 -19.12 -7.18 -11.48
CA SER A 32 -17.94 -6.64 -12.17
C SER A 32 -17.04 -7.81 -12.59
N HIS A 33 -17.05 -8.13 -13.88
CA HIS A 33 -16.17 -9.08 -14.58
C HIS A 33 -14.67 -8.71 -14.44
N ASP A 34 -14.02 -8.59 -13.29
CA ASP A 34 -13.32 -9.72 -12.66
C ASP A 34 -12.53 -9.21 -11.42
N GLY A 35 -13.13 -8.30 -10.64
CA GLY A 35 -12.35 -7.38 -9.77
C GLY A 35 -12.83 -7.18 -8.34
N ALA A 36 -11.89 -6.78 -7.48
CA ALA A 36 -12.21 -6.11 -6.23
C ALA A 36 -12.65 -4.68 -6.51
N ASP A 37 -13.70 -4.19 -5.84
CA ASP A 37 -14.24 -2.84 -6.03
C ASP A 37 -13.47 -1.81 -5.18
N LYS A 38 -13.21 -2.14 -3.91
CA LYS A 38 -12.56 -1.23 -2.96
C LYS A 38 -11.65 -2.01 -2.03
N VAL A 39 -10.51 -1.41 -1.71
CA VAL A 39 -9.61 -1.86 -0.64
C VAL A 39 -9.34 -0.71 0.32
N TRP A 40 -9.19 -1.02 1.60
CA TRP A 40 -8.73 -0.04 2.59
C TRP A 40 -7.92 -0.69 3.70
N ILE A 41 -7.09 0.13 4.35
CA ILE A 41 -6.28 -0.25 5.50
C ILE A 41 -6.77 0.51 6.72
N THR A 42 -6.87 -0.18 7.85
CA THR A 42 -7.11 0.42 9.16
C THR A 42 -5.93 0.25 10.09
N VAL A 43 -5.65 1.27 10.89
CA VAL A 43 -4.77 1.23 12.06
C VAL A 43 -5.64 1.58 13.28
N ASP A 44 -5.69 0.69 14.27
CA ASP A 44 -6.55 0.84 15.46
C ASP A 44 -8.02 1.16 15.10
N GLY A 45 -8.53 0.49 14.06
CA GLY A 45 -9.88 0.70 13.53
C GLY A 45 -10.08 1.98 12.69
N LYS A 46 -9.10 2.89 12.66
CA LYS A 46 -9.17 4.13 11.86
C LYS A 46 -8.57 3.91 10.48
N ARG A 47 -9.26 4.39 9.44
CA ARG A 47 -8.80 4.22 8.05
C ARG A 47 -7.62 5.14 7.75
N VAL A 48 -6.52 4.56 7.27
CA VAL A 48 -5.28 5.28 6.87
C VAL A 48 -4.99 5.24 5.38
N PHE A 49 -5.66 4.37 4.63
CA PHE A 49 -5.54 4.25 3.18
C PHE A 49 -6.83 3.70 2.58
N SER A 50 -7.14 4.11 1.35
CA SER A 50 -8.16 3.44 0.55
C SER A 50 -7.94 3.64 -0.93
N CYS A 51 -8.31 2.61 -1.71
CA CYS A 51 -8.40 2.66 -3.16
C CYS A 51 -9.73 2.07 -3.62
N LYS A 52 -10.18 2.50 -4.80
CA LYS A 52 -11.43 2.07 -5.42
C LYS A 52 -11.24 1.94 -6.92
N HIS A 53 -11.94 1.00 -7.54
CA HIS A 53 -11.85 0.73 -8.97
C HIS A 53 -12.29 1.93 -9.81
N TYR A 54 -13.56 2.34 -9.70
CA TYR A 54 -14.11 3.41 -10.54
C TYR A 54 -13.41 4.77 -10.40
N PRO A 55 -13.07 5.28 -9.20
CA PRO A 55 -12.30 6.52 -9.09
C PRO A 55 -10.94 6.46 -9.77
N ARG A 56 -10.27 5.30 -9.73
CA ARG A 56 -8.99 5.11 -10.42
C ARG A 56 -9.15 5.04 -11.94
N GLU A 57 -10.15 4.32 -12.42
CA GLU A 57 -10.47 4.28 -13.86
C GLU A 57 -10.85 5.67 -14.38
N TRP A 58 -11.70 6.40 -13.65
CA TRP A 58 -12.13 7.73 -14.03
C TRP A 58 -10.96 8.72 -14.04
N ALA A 59 -10.13 8.75 -12.99
CA ALA A 59 -8.95 9.62 -12.99
C ALA A 59 -7.97 9.29 -14.13
N GLY A 60 -7.83 8.01 -14.48
CA GLY A 60 -7.04 7.57 -15.63
C GLY A 60 -7.62 8.03 -16.97
N ALA A 61 -8.94 7.91 -17.14
CA ALA A 61 -9.66 8.41 -18.30
C ALA A 61 -9.57 9.94 -18.40
N GLU A 62 -9.75 10.67 -17.30
CA GLU A 62 -9.61 12.12 -17.23
C GLU A 62 -8.21 12.57 -17.70
N ALA A 63 -7.16 11.95 -17.16
CA ALA A 63 -5.79 12.20 -17.59
C ALA A 63 -5.58 11.92 -19.09
N TYR A 64 -6.10 10.81 -19.59
CA TYR A 64 -6.00 10.43 -21.00
C TYR A 64 -6.74 11.42 -21.91
N TYR A 65 -7.99 11.75 -21.61
CA TYR A 65 -8.77 12.73 -22.38
C TYR A 65 -8.22 14.16 -22.23
N GLY A 66 -7.50 14.45 -21.14
CA GLY A 66 -6.70 15.66 -20.95
C GLY A 66 -5.38 15.70 -21.72
N GLY A 67 -5.04 14.65 -22.47
CA GLY A 67 -3.89 14.63 -23.39
C GLY A 67 -2.68 13.81 -22.92
N LEU A 68 -2.70 13.26 -21.70
CA LEU A 68 -1.60 12.40 -21.21
C LEU A 68 -1.63 11.02 -21.88
N ARG A 69 -0.47 10.40 -22.09
CA ARG A 69 -0.34 9.09 -22.74
C ARG A 69 0.62 8.18 -21.98
N GLY A 70 0.39 6.87 -22.08
CA GLY A 70 1.29 5.84 -21.54
C GLY A 70 1.68 6.11 -20.09
N GLU A 71 2.98 6.18 -19.83
CA GLU A 71 3.56 6.41 -18.49
C GLU A 71 3.11 7.74 -17.85
N GLN A 72 2.80 8.77 -18.63
CA GLN A 72 2.35 10.05 -18.10
C GLN A 72 1.01 9.93 -17.34
N VAL A 73 0.12 9.02 -17.77
CA VAL A 73 -1.14 8.74 -17.06
C VAL A 73 -0.83 8.04 -15.73
N THR A 74 0.13 7.12 -15.73
CA THR A 74 0.58 6.43 -14.52
C THR A 74 1.20 7.41 -13.52
N ASP A 75 2.05 8.32 -13.99
CA ASP A 75 2.68 9.33 -13.14
C ASP A 75 1.65 10.33 -12.58
N PHE A 76 0.65 10.72 -13.38
CA PHE A 76 -0.47 11.53 -12.91
C PHE A 76 -1.22 10.86 -11.76
N LEU A 77 -1.51 9.57 -11.88
CA LEU A 77 -2.20 8.80 -10.84
C LEU A 77 -1.33 8.67 -9.58
N LYS A 78 -0.04 8.32 -9.75
CA LYS A 78 0.92 8.19 -8.63
C LYS A 78 1.10 9.51 -7.87
N ALA A 79 1.26 10.62 -8.58
CA ALA A 79 1.43 11.94 -7.98
C ALA A 79 0.21 12.38 -7.15
N ARG A 80 -0.96 11.83 -7.44
CA ARG A 80 -2.22 12.08 -6.70
C ARG A 80 -2.56 10.97 -5.72
N GLU A 81 -1.67 10.00 -5.53
CA GLU A 81 -1.90 8.79 -4.71
C GLU A 81 -3.18 8.02 -5.09
N ILE A 82 -3.55 8.06 -6.37
CA ILE A 82 -4.74 7.36 -6.87
C ILE A 82 -4.35 5.95 -7.26
N HIS A 83 -4.77 5.01 -6.42
CA HIS A 83 -4.56 3.58 -6.64
C HIS A 83 -5.88 2.89 -6.95
N GLY A 84 -5.80 1.76 -7.64
CA GLY A 84 -6.87 0.79 -7.81
C GLY A 84 -6.67 -0.44 -6.92
N PRO A 85 -7.71 -1.28 -6.74
CA PRO A 85 -7.58 -2.56 -6.05
C PRO A 85 -6.58 -3.52 -6.73
N GLY A 86 -6.43 -3.43 -8.06
CA GLY A 86 -5.41 -4.16 -8.82
C GLY A 86 -4.00 -3.75 -8.43
N ASP A 87 -3.72 -2.44 -8.40
CA ASP A 87 -2.43 -1.88 -7.98
C ASP A 87 -2.07 -2.36 -6.56
N PHE A 88 -3.03 -2.30 -5.64
CA PHE A 88 -2.85 -2.78 -4.27
C PHE A 88 -2.51 -4.28 -4.19
N GLY A 89 -3.28 -5.11 -4.90
CA GLY A 89 -3.03 -6.55 -4.95
C GLY A 89 -1.68 -6.88 -5.58
N ASN A 90 -1.26 -6.13 -6.60
CA ASN A 90 0.04 -6.29 -7.25
C ASN A 90 1.18 -5.90 -6.31
N ALA A 91 1.06 -4.79 -5.59
CA ALA A 91 2.02 -4.37 -4.58
C ALA A 91 2.18 -5.42 -3.46
N MET A 92 1.09 -6.00 -2.96
CA MET A 92 1.18 -7.08 -1.97
C MET A 92 1.94 -8.30 -2.49
N ARG A 93 1.73 -8.69 -3.76
CA ARG A 93 2.45 -9.84 -4.36
C ARG A 93 3.92 -9.51 -4.56
N ALA A 94 4.21 -8.36 -5.16
CA ALA A 94 5.58 -7.89 -5.38
C ALA A 94 6.36 -7.87 -4.05
N TYR A 95 5.78 -7.27 -3.00
CA TYR A 95 6.38 -7.25 -1.65
C TYR A 95 6.68 -8.66 -1.10
N LEU A 96 5.76 -9.61 -1.27
CA LEU A 96 5.93 -10.97 -0.76
C LEU A 96 6.99 -11.77 -1.51
N ASP A 97 7.24 -11.42 -2.77
CA ASP A 97 8.12 -12.16 -3.67
C ASP A 97 9.51 -11.50 -3.80
N MET A 98 9.77 -10.40 -3.08
CA MET A 98 11.08 -9.71 -3.07
C MET A 98 11.76 -9.70 -1.68
N PRO A 99 13.10 -9.57 -1.62
CA PRO A 99 13.82 -9.35 -0.37
C PRO A 99 13.35 -8.07 0.34
N VAL A 100 13.24 -8.11 1.67
CA VAL A 100 12.72 -6.96 2.43
C VAL A 100 13.58 -5.69 2.28
N GLY A 101 14.89 -5.86 2.09
CA GLY A 101 15.80 -4.74 1.83
C GLY A 101 15.52 -4.05 0.48
N GLU A 102 15.16 -4.81 -0.54
CA GLU A 102 14.73 -4.26 -1.84
C GLU A 102 13.35 -3.62 -1.72
N ALA A 103 12.42 -4.25 -0.99
CA ALA A 103 11.08 -3.71 -0.75
C ALA A 103 11.12 -2.35 -0.05
N LEU A 104 12.02 -2.17 0.93
CA LEU A 104 12.23 -0.89 1.61
C LEU A 104 12.70 0.22 0.66
N ASN A 105 13.38 -0.13 -0.42
CA ASN A 105 13.90 0.81 -1.43
C ASN A 105 13.07 0.81 -2.71
N SER A 106 11.88 0.20 -2.69
CA SER A 106 11.01 0.13 -3.86
C SER A 106 10.54 1.53 -4.28
N SER A 107 10.43 1.74 -5.60
CA SER A 107 9.79 2.92 -6.18
C SER A 107 8.26 2.86 -6.07
N ASP A 108 7.68 1.71 -5.77
CA ASP A 108 6.25 1.59 -5.44
C ASP A 108 6.04 1.90 -3.96
N PRO A 109 5.33 2.99 -3.62
CA PRO A 109 5.13 3.38 -2.23
C PRO A 109 4.29 2.37 -1.43
N LEU A 110 3.42 1.59 -2.07
CA LEU A 110 2.64 0.56 -1.36
C LEU A 110 3.54 -0.61 -0.93
N VAL A 111 4.45 -1.04 -1.81
CA VAL A 111 5.46 -2.05 -1.49
C VAL A 111 6.34 -1.57 -0.34
N ARG A 112 6.84 -0.34 -0.43
CA ARG A 112 7.68 0.27 0.61
C ARG A 112 6.94 0.39 1.95
N ALA A 113 5.66 0.78 1.94
CA ALA A 113 4.84 0.82 3.14
C ALA A 113 4.77 -0.56 3.81
N PHE A 114 4.47 -1.63 3.08
CA PHE A 114 4.44 -2.98 3.67
C PHE A 114 5.78 -3.40 4.27
N ALA A 115 6.89 -3.01 3.63
CA ALA A 115 8.22 -3.29 4.13
C ALA A 115 8.52 -2.56 5.46
N LEU A 116 8.05 -1.33 5.65
CA LEU A 116 8.27 -0.56 6.89
C LEU A 116 7.69 -1.23 8.15
N VAL A 117 6.59 -1.95 8.02
CA VAL A 117 5.93 -2.66 9.14
C VAL A 117 6.32 -4.13 9.24
N ASP A 118 7.24 -4.58 8.39
CA ASP A 118 7.73 -5.96 8.35
C ASP A 118 8.61 -6.28 9.57
N ARG A 119 8.36 -7.45 10.18
CA ARG A 119 9.11 -7.98 11.33
C ARG A 119 10.60 -8.20 11.05
N ARG A 120 10.99 -8.34 9.79
CA ARG A 120 12.38 -8.51 9.34
C ARG A 120 13.14 -7.17 9.32
N VAL A 121 12.44 -6.04 9.42
CA VAL A 121 13.04 -4.71 9.49
C VAL A 121 13.24 -4.31 10.95
N GLY A 122 14.51 -4.21 11.34
CA GLY A 122 14.93 -3.83 12.68
C GLY A 122 15.00 -2.31 12.90
N LYS A 123 15.06 -1.90 14.17
CA LYS A 123 15.11 -0.51 14.61
C LYS A 123 16.25 0.31 13.97
N ARG A 124 17.46 -0.25 13.95
CA ARG A 124 18.65 0.40 13.34
C ARG A 124 18.47 0.70 11.84
N THR A 125 17.66 -0.09 11.15
CA THR A 125 17.35 0.15 9.72
C THR A 125 16.40 1.32 9.59
N LEU A 126 15.34 1.38 10.42
CA LEU A 126 14.35 2.46 10.42
C LEU A 126 14.94 3.82 10.78
N GLU A 127 15.91 3.87 11.69
CA GLU A 127 16.60 5.10 12.12
C GLU A 127 17.42 5.75 11.00
N LYS A 128 17.73 5.03 9.92
CA LYS A 128 18.45 5.56 8.77
C LYS A 128 17.54 6.21 7.74
N PHE A 129 16.22 6.00 7.84
CA PHE A 129 15.27 6.58 6.91
C PHE A 129 14.81 7.94 7.42
N GLU A 130 14.94 8.94 6.55
CA GLU A 130 14.21 10.19 6.65
C GLU A 130 13.07 10.15 5.64
N ILE A 131 11.84 10.30 6.14
CA ILE A 131 10.65 10.34 5.30
C ILE A 131 10.33 11.79 4.99
N SER A 132 10.28 12.14 3.70
CA SER A 132 9.97 13.49 3.26
C SER A 132 8.47 13.79 3.37
N ASP A 133 8.10 15.08 3.46
CA ASP A 133 6.69 15.48 3.49
C ASP A 133 5.93 15.11 2.19
N ALA A 134 6.65 15.10 1.07
CA ALA A 134 6.13 14.70 -0.24
C ALA A 134 5.98 13.17 -0.40
N GLU A 135 6.39 12.38 0.60
CA GLU A 135 6.25 10.94 0.59
C GLU A 135 4.77 10.52 0.66
N HIS A 136 4.49 9.33 0.14
CA HIS A 136 3.16 8.77 0.08
C HIS A 136 2.50 8.66 1.46
N THR A 137 1.23 9.05 1.57
CA THR A 137 0.49 9.11 2.84
C THR A 137 0.54 7.81 3.64
N LEU A 138 0.37 6.66 2.97
CA LEU A 138 0.47 5.35 3.63
C LEU A 138 1.88 5.04 4.15
N VAL A 139 2.93 5.45 3.43
CA VAL A 139 4.34 5.24 3.86
C VAL A 139 4.59 6.04 5.13
N LYS A 140 4.19 7.31 5.16
CA LYS A 140 4.26 8.17 6.36
C LYS A 140 3.50 7.55 7.54
N ALA A 141 2.23 7.18 7.33
CA ALA A 141 1.40 6.59 8.37
C ALA A 141 2.02 5.32 8.98
N PHE A 142 2.62 4.46 8.15
CA PHE A 142 3.25 3.22 8.61
C PHE A 142 4.63 3.45 9.23
N TYR A 143 5.39 4.42 8.74
CA TYR A 143 6.65 4.83 9.34
C TYR A 143 6.41 5.39 10.76
N ASP A 144 5.48 6.32 10.93
CA ASP A 144 5.14 6.92 12.21
C ASP A 144 4.64 5.87 13.20
N LEU A 145 3.76 4.97 12.73
CA LEU A 145 3.26 3.85 13.52
C LEU A 145 4.40 2.94 13.99
N ARG A 146 5.39 2.65 13.12
CA ARG A 146 6.52 1.79 13.44
C ARG A 146 7.50 2.48 14.40
N ARG A 147 7.77 3.77 14.23
CA ARG A 147 8.59 4.57 15.15
C ARG A 147 7.96 4.61 16.55
N GLY A 148 6.65 4.84 16.64
CA GLY A 148 5.92 4.84 17.92
C GLY A 148 5.98 3.51 18.66
N ALA A 149 5.97 2.38 17.95
CA ALA A 149 6.08 1.05 18.56
C ALA A 149 7.51 0.70 19.03
N ALA A 150 8.55 1.36 18.50
CA ALA A 150 9.95 1.10 18.85
C ALA A 150 10.42 1.80 20.15
N HIS A 151 9.50 2.48 20.84
CA HIS A 151 9.72 3.21 22.09
C HIS A 151 9.07 2.55 23.31
N THR A 152 8.45 1.38 23.16
CA THR A 152 7.94 0.53 24.26
C THR A 152 8.84 -0.68 24.42
#